data_AF-A0A7C9DPM7-F1
#
_entry.id   AF-A0A7C9DPM7-F1
#
_cell.length_a   1.000
_cell.length_b   1.000
_cell.length_c   1.000
_cell.angle_alpha   90.00
_cell.angle_beta   90.00
_cell.angle_gamma   90.00
#
_symmetry.space_group_name_H-M   'P 1'
#
loop_
_entity.id
_entity.type
_entity.pdbx_description
1 polymer ?
#
loop_
_entity_poly.entity_id
_entity_poly.type
_entity_poly.pdbx_seq_one_letter_code
_entity_poly.pdbx_strand_id
1 'polypeptide(L)'
;LQSRYPNGVPLVTMFIHPSMIEMLDAAIEDAIERNSWIDCLTVLPTLFGSQDASKILSLCPSIQSALKSSRALILGESYVLSDGFVKDVFSQLEKEMQTFSVSVSAKLGDEKNTTKENKCGNDSGRLPEPSDNNVESGSKPGMEKGSKKKKGKSGNSRNSASDDLDNQEPVPTKSKKNQRKGKDISASHVSESKKSKEDNVAVPSEDWIVGKLLSLVPEFEEQGMDDQETILKPLANHLRPMLLTSWNERRKAMLAENSDRMKRVLDNLQKKLDESYLNMQLYEKALDLFEDDQATSVVLHRHLLRTTGASIADMLLFNLDAYNKLKNGIAVEESQNSEPVSLSPGERNSIAKSLLGSLSVKAVALVESMEGKRIDTFMIALAAAAEESGLFLKRLDKKLEKTLVHSYRKDLASQVSAETDPVSLLPKVVSLLYLKVHNKALQAPGRAMSVAVSRLKDKLDDTAYKTLMDYHSATVALLASTSAATHDGDEVASDGIPTKKEVLESLMPSLKSLVLGTSQPQGPS
;
A
#
# COMPACT_ATOMS: atom_id res chain seq x y z
N LEU A 1 41.70 62.37 1.22
CA LEU A 1 40.81 62.25 2.40
C LEU A 1 41.54 61.67 3.60
N GLN A 2 42.24 60.55 3.46
CA GLN A 2 43.02 59.92 4.54
C GLN A 2 44.08 60.84 5.20
N SER A 3 44.70 61.75 4.44
CA SER A 3 45.61 62.77 4.98
C SER A 3 44.92 63.91 5.75
N ARG A 4 43.61 64.13 5.54
CA ARG A 4 42.80 65.15 6.23
C ARG A 4 42.01 64.59 7.42
N TYR A 5 41.75 63.29 7.42
CA TYR A 5 40.97 62.60 8.44
C TYR A 5 41.75 61.33 8.84
N PRO A 6 42.75 61.45 9.72
CA PRO A 6 43.69 60.37 10.04
C PRO A 6 43.00 59.16 10.68
N ASN A 7 41.87 59.37 11.36
CA ASN A 7 41.11 58.32 12.04
C ASN A 7 39.97 57.75 11.19
N GLY A 8 39.72 58.26 9.98
CA GLY A 8 38.59 57.78 9.20
C GLY A 8 38.86 56.44 8.53
N VAL A 9 37.78 55.71 8.29
CA VAL A 9 37.80 54.36 7.73
C VAL A 9 37.28 54.42 6.29
N PRO A 10 38.07 53.96 5.30
CA PRO A 10 37.61 53.90 3.92
C PRO A 10 36.63 52.74 3.73
N LEU A 11 35.42 53.03 3.26
CA LEU A 11 34.43 52.05 2.81
C LEU A 11 34.58 51.77 1.31
N VAL A 12 33.53 51.32 0.63
CA VAL A 12 33.53 51.03 -0.81
C VAL A 12 33.27 52.31 -1.59
N THR A 13 32.28 53.10 -1.14
CA THR A 13 31.88 54.33 -1.82
C THR A 13 32.29 55.60 -1.08
N MET A 14 32.63 55.51 0.21
CA MET A 14 32.81 56.67 1.08
C MET A 14 33.88 56.50 2.16
N PHE A 15 34.13 57.57 2.93
CA PHE A 15 35.11 57.60 4.02
C PHE A 15 34.40 58.04 5.31
N ILE A 16 34.37 57.18 6.33
CA ILE A 16 33.53 57.37 7.53
C ILE A 16 34.38 57.61 8.79
N HIS A 17 33.75 58.16 9.84
CA HIS A 17 34.36 58.22 11.16
C HIS A 17 34.09 56.92 11.95
N PRO A 18 35.02 56.42 12.80
CA PRO A 18 34.86 55.18 13.57
C PRO A 18 33.60 55.11 14.43
N SER A 19 33.05 56.25 14.86
CA SER A 19 31.79 56.31 15.61
C SER A 19 30.59 55.70 14.87
N MET A 20 30.64 55.60 13.54
CA MET A 20 29.60 54.88 12.76
C MET A 20 29.70 53.36 12.97
N ILE A 21 30.91 52.83 13.13
CA ILE A 21 31.14 51.41 13.46
C ILE A 21 30.66 51.15 14.88
N GLU A 22 31.00 52.01 15.84
CA GLU A 22 30.56 51.88 17.24
C GLU A 22 29.04 51.93 17.38
N MET A 23 28.37 52.84 16.65
CA MET A 23 26.91 52.94 16.63
C MET A 23 26.25 51.68 16.09
N LEU A 24 26.74 51.17 14.95
CA LEU A 24 26.18 49.95 14.36
C LEU A 24 26.49 48.73 15.24
N ASP A 25 27.68 48.66 15.83
CA ASP A 25 28.09 47.57 16.72
C ASP A 25 27.18 47.48 17.95
N ALA A 26 26.87 48.62 18.59
CA ALA A 26 25.96 48.66 19.74
C ALA A 26 24.53 48.24 19.37
N ALA A 27 24.04 48.63 18.18
CA ALA A 27 22.73 48.22 17.69
C ALA A 27 22.67 46.71 17.39
N ILE A 28 23.75 46.14 16.85
CA ILE A 28 23.88 44.71 16.61
C ILE A 28 23.96 43.93 17.93
N GLU A 29 24.73 44.42 18.90
CA GLU A 29 24.84 43.80 20.22
C GLU A 29 23.46 43.71 20.89
N ASP A 30 22.70 44.80 20.91
CA ASP A 30 21.34 44.84 21.46
C ASP A 30 20.39 43.87 20.72
N ALA A 31 20.46 43.80 19.39
CA ALA A 31 19.64 42.85 18.61
C ALA A 31 19.99 41.38 18.92
N ILE A 32 21.28 41.07 19.10
CA ILE A 32 21.73 39.72 19.48
C ILE A 32 21.27 39.36 20.89
N GLU A 33 21.37 40.29 21.85
CA GLU A 33 20.94 40.05 23.23
C GLU A 33 19.43 39.89 23.36
N ARG A 34 18.65 40.59 22.53
CA ARG A 34 17.18 40.50 22.52
C ARG A 34 16.63 39.33 21.69
N ASN A 35 17.48 38.50 21.11
CA ASN A 35 17.08 37.45 20.18
C ASN A 35 16.25 37.99 19.00
N SER A 36 16.63 39.14 18.44
CA SER A 36 15.95 39.75 17.29
C SER A 36 16.83 39.72 16.03
N TRP A 37 16.41 40.46 15.00
CA TRP A 37 17.16 40.71 13.78
C TRP A 37 17.26 42.22 13.54
N ILE A 38 18.24 42.63 12.74
CA ILE A 38 18.44 44.03 12.37
C ILE A 38 18.90 44.15 10.92
N ASP A 39 18.34 45.12 10.19
CA ASP A 39 18.90 45.60 8.93
C ASP A 39 19.82 46.79 9.20
N CYS A 40 21.10 46.64 8.87
CA CYS A 40 22.10 47.67 9.08
C CYS A 40 21.79 48.95 8.31
N LEU A 41 21.09 48.87 7.16
CA LEU A 41 20.73 50.05 6.37
C LEU A 41 19.67 50.92 7.06
N THR A 42 18.90 50.37 8.01
CA THR A 42 17.93 51.15 8.81
C THR A 42 18.60 51.97 9.92
N VAL A 43 19.80 51.58 10.34
CA VAL A 43 20.61 52.27 11.35
C VAL A 43 21.56 53.28 10.70
N LEU A 44 22.10 52.92 9.53
CA LEU A 44 23.03 53.75 8.79
C LEU A 44 22.32 54.90 8.07
N PRO A 45 22.98 56.05 7.86
CA PRO A 45 22.44 57.11 7.01
C PRO A 45 22.07 56.60 5.61
N THR A 46 21.07 57.22 4.98
CA THR A 46 20.54 56.79 3.66
C THR A 46 21.54 56.87 2.50
N LEU A 47 22.72 57.47 2.71
CA LEU A 47 23.80 57.49 1.71
C LEU A 47 24.53 56.15 1.61
N PHE A 48 24.38 55.26 2.59
CA PHE A 48 25.10 53.99 2.63
C PHE A 48 24.42 52.96 1.72
N GLY A 49 25.22 52.32 0.87
CA GLY A 49 24.79 51.14 0.12
C GLY A 49 25.02 49.85 0.89
N SER A 50 24.43 48.75 0.40
CA SER A 50 24.58 47.40 0.95
C SER A 50 26.06 46.96 1.09
N GLN A 51 26.90 47.30 0.09
CA GLN A 51 28.35 47.03 0.09
C GLN A 51 29.09 47.79 1.20
N ASP A 52 28.68 49.02 1.49
CA ASP A 52 29.26 49.81 2.58
C ASP A 52 28.82 49.25 3.94
N ALA A 53 27.55 48.84 4.08
CA ALA A 53 27.04 48.19 5.28
C ALA A 53 27.79 46.88 5.58
N SER A 54 28.00 46.03 4.57
CA SER A 54 28.77 44.78 4.69
C SER A 54 30.20 45.03 5.18
N LYS A 55 30.85 46.10 4.68
CA LYS A 55 32.20 46.46 5.10
C LYS A 55 32.24 46.96 6.55
N ILE A 56 31.25 47.74 6.99
CA ILE A 56 31.14 48.17 8.39
C ILE A 56 30.88 46.97 9.30
N LEU A 57 29.97 46.07 8.90
CA LEU A 57 29.71 44.82 9.61
C LEU A 57 30.99 44.03 9.86
N SER A 58 31.88 43.92 8.87
CA SER A 58 33.14 43.20 9.06
C SER A 58 34.07 43.80 10.14
N LEU A 59 33.87 45.07 10.50
CA LEU A 59 34.68 45.82 11.47
C LEU A 59 34.06 45.87 12.87
N CYS A 60 32.79 45.47 13.03
CA CYS A 60 32.06 45.46 14.29
C CYS A 60 32.55 44.30 15.22
N PRO A 61 33.09 44.58 16.43
CA PRO A 61 33.53 43.53 17.35
C PRO A 61 32.44 42.55 17.79
N SER A 62 31.21 43.05 17.98
CA SER A 62 30.09 42.26 18.47
C SER A 62 29.68 41.18 17.48
N ILE A 63 29.65 41.49 16.19
CA ILE A 63 29.38 40.50 15.13
C ILE A 63 30.56 39.55 14.93
N GLN A 64 31.81 40.01 15.01
CA GLN A 64 32.98 39.12 14.93
C GLN A 64 32.98 38.09 16.07
N SER A 65 32.59 38.50 17.28
CA SER A 65 32.41 37.63 18.44
C SER A 65 31.24 36.66 18.22
N ALA A 66 30.09 37.18 17.79
CA ALA A 66 28.88 36.38 17.59
C ALA A 66 29.04 35.32 16.50
N LEU A 67 29.70 35.62 15.38
CA LEU A 67 29.98 34.66 14.32
C LEU A 67 30.90 33.53 14.79
N LYS A 68 31.93 33.84 15.60
CA LYS A 68 32.83 32.83 16.17
C LYS A 68 32.12 31.88 17.14
N SER A 69 31.11 32.37 17.85
CA SER A 69 30.30 31.59 18.78
C SER A 69 28.99 31.07 18.18
N SER A 70 28.79 31.20 16.87
CA SER A 70 27.54 30.83 16.18
C SER A 70 26.27 31.44 16.81
N ARG A 71 26.37 32.65 17.36
CA ARG A 71 25.25 33.40 17.98
C ARG A 71 24.53 34.35 17.01
N ALA A 72 25.04 34.51 15.79
CA ALA A 72 24.45 35.35 14.77
C ALA A 72 24.67 34.76 13.36
N LEU A 73 23.76 35.09 12.45
CA LEU A 73 23.75 34.73 11.04
C LEU A 73 23.63 36.02 10.22
N ILE A 74 24.55 36.24 9.28
CA ILE A 74 24.46 37.35 8.33
C ILE A 74 23.78 36.84 7.05
N LEU A 75 22.74 37.54 6.60
CA LEU A 75 22.05 37.26 5.34
C LEU A 75 22.16 38.47 4.40
N GLY A 76 22.37 38.20 3.11
CA GLY A 76 22.65 39.26 2.14
C GLY A 76 23.90 40.05 2.53
N GLU A 77 23.81 41.38 2.46
CA GLU A 77 24.92 42.30 2.71
C GLU A 77 24.71 43.20 3.95
N SER A 78 23.49 43.28 4.49
CA SER A 78 23.15 44.20 5.58
C SER A 78 22.35 43.58 6.73
N TYR A 79 21.88 42.34 6.63
CA TYR A 79 21.02 41.75 7.66
C TYR A 79 21.80 40.91 8.65
N VAL A 80 21.56 41.13 9.94
CA VAL A 80 22.09 40.34 11.03
C VAL A 80 20.93 39.74 11.81
N LEU A 81 20.86 38.41 11.86
CA LEU A 81 19.87 37.65 12.60
C LEU A 81 20.56 36.99 13.79
N SER A 82 20.00 37.12 14.98
CA SER A 82 20.49 36.37 16.14
C SER A 82 20.15 34.87 16.03
N ASP A 83 20.96 34.02 16.66
CA ASP A 83 20.69 32.58 16.76
C ASP A 83 19.37 32.29 17.50
N GLY A 84 19.04 33.10 18.51
CA GLY A 84 17.75 33.02 19.20
C GLY A 84 16.57 33.24 18.26
N PHE A 85 16.62 34.30 17.44
CA PHE A 85 15.60 34.55 16.41
C PHE A 85 15.47 33.39 15.43
N VAL A 86 16.59 32.88 14.90
CA VAL A 86 16.59 31.75 13.95
C VAL A 86 15.99 30.49 14.58
N LYS A 87 16.30 30.21 15.85
CA LYS A 87 15.74 29.07 16.60
C LYS A 87 14.25 29.22 16.88
N ASP A 88 13.78 30.43 17.15
CA ASP A 88 12.36 30.69 17.38
C ASP A 88 11.54 30.49 16.10
N VAL A 89 12.02 31.05 14.98
CA VAL A 89 11.44 30.82 13.65
C VAL A 89 11.46 29.33 13.29
N PHE A 90 12.59 28.65 13.50
CA PHE A 90 12.71 27.21 13.29
C PHE A 90 11.68 26.41 14.10
N SER A 91 11.54 26.72 15.40
CA SER A 91 10.63 26.00 16.31
C SER A 91 9.17 26.17 15.90
N GLN A 92 8.80 27.33 15.38
CA GLN A 92 7.45 27.59 14.89
C GLN A 92 7.18 26.85 13.56
N LEU A 93 8.11 26.89 12.61
CA LEU A 93 8.02 26.12 11.37
C LEU A 93 7.97 24.61 11.65
N GLU A 94 8.70 24.14 12.64
CA GLU A 94 8.70 22.74 13.06
C GLU A 94 7.32 22.29 13.58
N LYS A 95 6.61 23.13 14.34
CA LYS A 95 5.23 22.84 14.79
C LYS A 95 4.26 22.77 13.62
N GLU A 96 4.38 23.67 12.65
CA GLU A 96 3.53 23.66 11.46
C GLU A 96 3.82 22.47 10.54
N MET A 97 5.07 22.00 10.49
CA MET A 97 5.42 20.80 9.74
C MET A 97 4.69 19.54 10.27
N GLN A 98 4.32 19.52 11.56
CA GLN A 98 3.54 18.44 12.15
C GLN A 98 2.11 18.39 11.60
N THR A 99 1.48 19.56 11.38
CA THR A 99 0.12 19.64 10.81
C THR A 99 0.13 19.42 9.29
N PHE A 100 1.23 19.78 8.63
CA PHE A 100 1.45 19.53 7.20
C PHE A 100 1.51 18.02 6.87
N SER A 101 2.20 17.19 7.67
CA SER A 101 2.32 15.75 7.40
C SER A 101 1.00 14.97 7.51
N VAL A 102 0.11 15.39 8.41
CA VAL A 102 -1.22 14.78 8.58
C VAL A 102 -2.14 15.17 7.42
N SER A 103 -2.00 16.39 6.89
CA SER A 103 -2.85 16.89 5.80
C SER A 103 -2.39 16.44 4.40
N VAL A 104 -1.09 16.26 4.15
CA VAL A 104 -0.58 15.78 2.85
C VAL A 104 -0.96 14.32 2.59
N SER A 105 -0.98 13.47 3.63
CA SER A 105 -1.48 12.09 3.52
C SER A 105 -2.99 12.03 3.25
N ALA A 106 -3.76 13.04 3.70
CA ALA A 106 -5.18 13.18 3.38
C ALA A 106 -5.44 13.79 1.98
N LYS A 107 -4.62 14.76 1.54
CA LYS A 107 -4.82 15.49 0.27
C LYS A 107 -4.28 14.80 -0.98
N LEU A 108 -3.27 13.93 -0.85
CA LEU A 108 -2.80 13.09 -1.97
C LEU A 108 -3.85 12.08 -2.46
N GLY A 109 -4.93 11.88 -1.69
CA GLY A 109 -6.12 11.12 -2.11
C GLY A 109 -7.05 11.88 -3.07
N ASP A 110 -6.96 13.21 -3.16
CA ASP A 110 -7.99 14.05 -3.81
C ASP A 110 -7.49 14.89 -5.00
N GLU A 111 -6.19 15.19 -5.12
CA GLU A 111 -5.65 16.05 -6.19
C GLU A 111 -4.86 15.31 -7.28
N LYS A 112 -5.53 14.41 -8.01
CA LYS A 112 -5.02 13.93 -9.31
C LYS A 112 -6.07 13.82 -10.42
N ASN A 113 -7.12 14.63 -10.33
CA ASN A 113 -7.98 14.90 -11.48
C ASN A 113 -8.35 16.39 -11.51
N THR A 114 -8.35 16.95 -12.72
CA THR A 114 -8.38 18.40 -13.07
C THR A 114 -6.97 19.02 -12.96
N THR A 115 -6.26 19.39 -14.02
CA THR A 115 -6.72 20.15 -15.19
C THR A 115 -5.71 19.92 -16.33
N LYS A 116 -6.16 19.40 -17.48
CA LYS A 116 -5.51 19.66 -18.78
C LYS A 116 -6.47 20.50 -19.61
N GLU A 117 -5.89 21.56 -20.15
CA GLU A 117 -6.51 22.69 -20.80
C GLU A 117 -7.42 22.31 -21.97
N ASN A 118 -8.64 22.86 -21.98
CA ASN A 118 -9.40 23.09 -23.21
C ASN A 118 -9.42 24.60 -23.45
N LYS A 119 -8.60 25.06 -24.39
CA LYS A 119 -8.68 26.39 -24.96
C LYS A 119 -9.76 26.37 -26.05
N CYS A 120 -10.90 27.00 -25.75
CA CYS A 120 -11.97 27.27 -26.70
C CYS A 120 -11.50 28.32 -27.73
N GLY A 121 -11.84 28.09 -28.99
CA GLY A 121 -11.73 29.04 -30.09
C GLY A 121 -12.63 28.57 -31.23
N ASN A 122 -13.89 28.98 -31.18
CA ASN A 122 -14.83 28.87 -32.30
C ASN A 122 -14.41 29.83 -33.42
N ASP A 123 -14.42 29.39 -34.68
CA ASP A 123 -15.37 29.97 -35.64
C ASP A 123 -15.65 29.08 -36.87
N SER A 124 -16.93 29.10 -37.23
CA SER A 124 -17.65 28.82 -38.49
C SER A 124 -16.99 28.07 -39.67
N GLY A 125 -17.68 27.00 -40.08
CA GLY A 125 -18.29 26.98 -41.42
C GLY A 125 -17.75 26.00 -42.48
N ARG A 126 -18.67 25.12 -42.92
CA ARG A 126 -18.85 24.59 -44.30
C ARG A 126 -18.33 23.17 -44.62
N LEU A 127 -19.30 22.25 -44.74
CA LEU A 127 -19.25 21.02 -45.58
C LEU A 127 -19.09 21.42 -47.07
N PRO A 128 -18.44 20.64 -47.95
CA PRO A 128 -18.97 19.31 -48.34
C PRO A 128 -17.96 18.20 -48.74
N GLU A 129 -18.36 16.96 -48.46
CA GLU A 129 -18.33 15.73 -49.30
C GLU A 129 -17.05 15.20 -50.01
N PRO A 130 -17.03 13.88 -50.34
CA PRO A 130 -15.83 13.05 -50.42
C PRO A 130 -15.29 12.90 -51.84
N SER A 131 -14.07 12.36 -51.97
CA SER A 131 -13.65 11.73 -53.23
C SER A 131 -12.69 10.56 -52.98
N ASP A 132 -13.06 9.46 -53.61
CA ASP A 132 -12.29 8.24 -53.85
C ASP A 132 -11.02 8.49 -54.66
N ASN A 133 -10.04 7.60 -54.46
CA ASN A 133 -9.25 6.88 -55.47
C ASN A 133 -8.06 6.24 -54.73
N ASN A 134 -8.09 4.94 -54.41
CA ASN A 134 -7.88 3.80 -55.30
C ASN A 134 -6.53 3.84 -56.04
N VAL A 135 -5.56 3.02 -55.59
CA VAL A 135 -4.75 2.00 -56.31
C VAL A 135 -3.97 1.28 -55.19
N GLU A 136 -4.39 0.12 -54.69
CA GLU A 136 -4.33 -1.23 -55.25
C GLU A 136 -2.91 -1.87 -55.28
N SER A 137 -2.90 -3.13 -54.83
CA SER A 137 -1.90 -4.17 -55.00
C SER A 137 -0.78 -4.22 -53.96
N GLY A 138 -0.62 -5.27 -53.16
CA GLY A 138 -1.19 -6.62 -53.23
C GLY A 138 -0.18 -7.63 -52.70
N SER A 139 -0.71 -8.72 -52.15
CA SER A 139 -0.01 -10.02 -51.98
C SER A 139 0.76 -10.26 -50.67
N LYS A 140 0.01 -10.78 -49.68
CA LYS A 140 0.39 -11.90 -48.78
C LYS A 140 0.79 -13.17 -49.60
N PRO A 141 1.03 -14.36 -48.99
CA PRO A 141 1.85 -14.77 -47.83
C PRO A 141 2.72 -16.02 -48.18
N GLY A 142 3.45 -16.60 -47.23
CA GLY A 142 3.64 -18.07 -47.25
C GLY A 142 5.01 -18.67 -46.83
N MET A 143 4.94 -19.43 -45.73
CA MET A 143 5.47 -20.79 -45.52
C MET A 143 6.96 -21.10 -45.26
N GLU A 144 7.14 -21.74 -44.10
CA GLU A 144 7.82 -23.02 -43.84
C GLU A 144 9.29 -23.27 -44.26
N LYS A 145 10.11 -23.56 -43.25
CA LYS A 145 10.88 -24.81 -43.01
C LYS A 145 11.92 -24.49 -41.91
N GLY A 146 12.14 -25.29 -40.87
CA GLY A 146 12.29 -26.74 -40.87
C GLY A 146 13.76 -27.10 -40.59
N SER A 147 14.06 -27.29 -39.29
CA SER A 147 14.95 -28.30 -38.70
C SER A 147 16.36 -28.58 -39.28
N LYS A 148 17.39 -28.54 -38.41
CA LYS A 148 18.51 -29.51 -38.43
C LYS A 148 19.18 -29.69 -37.07
N LYS A 149 19.04 -30.92 -36.55
CA LYS A 149 19.76 -31.54 -35.42
C LYS A 149 21.26 -31.66 -35.71
N LYS A 150 22.09 -31.62 -34.66
CA LYS A 150 23.34 -32.40 -34.60
C LYS A 150 23.44 -33.15 -33.26
N LYS A 151 23.23 -34.46 -33.37
CA LYS A 151 23.61 -35.59 -32.49
C LYS A 151 25.14 -35.75 -32.59
N GLY A 152 25.95 -36.19 -31.63
CA GLY A 152 25.79 -36.77 -30.30
C GLY A 152 27.09 -37.53 -29.94
N LYS A 153 27.04 -38.30 -28.83
CA LYS A 153 27.89 -39.46 -28.43
C LYS A 153 28.98 -39.15 -27.38
N SER A 154 29.31 -39.98 -26.38
CA SER A 154 28.70 -41.05 -25.53
C SER A 154 29.87 -41.76 -24.80
N GLY A 155 29.66 -42.23 -23.56
CA GLY A 155 30.42 -43.34 -22.92
C GLY A 155 30.97 -43.01 -21.52
N ASN A 156 30.33 -43.38 -20.39
CA ASN A 156 30.27 -44.70 -19.70
C ASN A 156 31.64 -45.06 -19.03
N SER A 157 31.81 -45.53 -17.78
CA SER A 157 31.02 -46.45 -16.94
C SER A 157 31.66 -46.64 -15.52
N ARG A 158 30.84 -47.07 -14.53
CA ARG A 158 31.13 -48.04 -13.41
C ARG A 158 32.10 -47.64 -12.27
N ASN A 159 31.99 -48.07 -11.00
CA ASN A 159 31.02 -48.82 -10.17
C ASN A 159 31.51 -48.80 -8.69
N SER A 160 30.75 -49.48 -7.81
CA SER A 160 30.98 -49.99 -6.43
C SER A 160 30.73 -49.01 -5.27
N ALA A 161 29.63 -49.14 -4.48
CA ALA A 161 29.24 -50.21 -3.52
C ALA A 161 30.20 -50.26 -2.32
N SER A 162 29.79 -50.32 -1.04
CA SER A 162 28.64 -50.95 -0.36
C SER A 162 28.57 -50.48 1.11
N ASP A 163 27.41 -50.65 1.77
CA ASP A 163 27.09 -50.94 3.20
C ASP A 163 27.95 -50.31 4.34
N ASP A 164 27.46 -49.98 5.53
CA ASP A 164 26.44 -50.63 6.36
C ASP A 164 25.96 -49.73 7.53
N LEU A 165 24.88 -50.20 8.13
CA LEU A 165 24.05 -49.88 9.31
C LEU A 165 24.60 -49.19 10.60
N ASP A 166 23.68 -48.37 11.16
CA ASP A 166 23.17 -48.29 12.55
C ASP A 166 23.66 -47.24 13.59
N ASN A 167 22.65 -46.49 14.05
CA ASN A 167 22.32 -45.98 15.39
C ASN A 167 23.26 -45.16 16.31
N GLN A 168 22.57 -44.24 17.00
CA GLN A 168 22.82 -43.60 18.30
C GLN A 168 23.54 -42.23 18.34
N GLU A 169 22.73 -41.20 18.64
CA GLU A 169 23.08 -40.04 19.46
C GLU A 169 23.82 -40.46 20.75
N PRO A 170 24.79 -39.68 21.27
CA PRO A 170 24.44 -38.44 21.98
C PRO A 170 25.47 -37.28 21.92
N VAL A 171 24.95 -36.06 22.05
CA VAL A 171 25.62 -34.81 22.52
C VAL A 171 26.03 -34.98 24.00
N PRO A 172 26.93 -34.20 24.68
CA PRO A 172 27.71 -32.98 24.31
C PRO A 172 29.22 -33.04 24.68
N THR A 173 30.02 -32.03 24.29
CA THR A 173 30.71 -31.09 25.23
C THR A 173 31.82 -30.25 24.58
N LYS A 174 31.75 -28.94 24.86
CA LYS A 174 32.83 -28.01 25.25
C LYS A 174 34.07 -27.82 24.35
N SER A 175 34.11 -26.61 23.78
CA SER A 175 35.23 -25.64 23.80
C SER A 175 36.58 -26.03 23.18
N LYS A 176 36.99 -25.32 22.11
CA LYS A 176 38.29 -24.62 22.08
C LYS A 176 38.44 -23.61 20.93
N LYS A 177 38.51 -22.35 21.36
CA LYS A 177 39.24 -21.20 20.83
C LYS A 177 40.50 -21.54 20.00
N ASN A 178 40.59 -21.00 18.79
CA ASN A 178 41.81 -20.45 18.14
C ASN A 178 41.40 -19.75 16.82
N GLN A 179 41.41 -18.42 16.79
CA GLN A 179 42.50 -17.57 16.27
C GLN A 179 42.90 -17.86 14.81
N ARG A 180 42.54 -16.93 13.92
CA ARG A 180 43.39 -16.50 12.81
C ARG A 180 43.27 -14.99 12.60
N LYS A 181 44.38 -14.29 12.86
CA LYS A 181 44.78 -12.98 12.27
C LYS A 181 44.50 -13.02 10.75
N GLY A 182 44.00 -11.97 10.08
CA GLY A 182 44.26 -10.54 10.30
C GLY A 182 45.35 -10.08 9.32
N LYS A 183 44.95 -9.47 8.20
CA LYS A 183 45.81 -8.62 7.36
C LYS A 183 44.96 -7.63 6.55
N ASP A 184 44.72 -6.46 7.14
CA ASP A 184 44.58 -5.18 6.44
C ASP A 184 45.92 -4.86 5.72
N ILE A 185 46.03 -4.06 4.65
CA ILE A 185 45.76 -2.62 4.58
C ILE A 185 45.48 -2.17 3.11
N SER A 186 44.44 -1.31 2.96
CA SER A 186 44.29 -0.10 2.09
C SER A 186 44.48 -0.18 0.56
N ALA A 187 43.88 0.68 -0.27
CA ALA A 187 42.73 1.60 -0.28
C ALA A 187 42.79 2.33 -1.64
N SER A 188 41.64 2.69 -2.21
CA SER A 188 41.34 3.85 -3.09
C SER A 188 40.70 3.58 -4.47
N HIS A 189 39.72 4.45 -4.79
CA HIS A 189 38.88 4.64 -6.00
C HIS A 189 37.65 3.70 -6.14
N VAL A 190 36.42 4.09 -5.72
CA VAL A 190 35.45 5.11 -6.24
C VAL A 190 35.13 4.84 -7.71
N SER A 191 33.97 4.30 -8.12
CA SER A 191 32.62 4.89 -8.32
C SER A 191 31.76 3.74 -8.93
N GLU A 192 30.47 3.52 -8.68
CA GLU A 192 29.33 4.33 -9.09
C GLU A 192 28.07 3.93 -8.34
N SER A 193 27.35 4.98 -7.98
CA SER A 193 26.08 5.08 -7.30
C SER A 193 24.88 4.54 -8.11
N LYS A 194 24.18 3.54 -7.58
CA LYS A 194 22.74 3.36 -7.85
C LYS A 194 21.97 4.11 -6.77
N LYS A 195 21.49 5.31 -7.13
CA LYS A 195 20.45 6.03 -6.38
C LYS A 195 19.22 5.15 -6.28
N SER A 196 18.96 4.59 -5.11
CA SER A 196 17.61 4.21 -4.72
C SER A 196 16.76 5.48 -4.74
N LYS A 197 15.68 5.48 -5.51
CA LYS A 197 14.64 6.50 -5.41
C LYS A 197 14.14 6.48 -3.97
N GLU A 198 14.58 7.44 -3.17
CA GLU A 198 13.96 7.71 -1.88
C GLU A 198 12.47 7.97 -2.12
N ASP A 199 11.66 7.33 -1.27
CA ASP A 199 10.23 7.61 -1.09
C ASP A 199 10.00 9.11 -1.27
N ASN A 200 9.02 9.50 -2.11
CA ASN A 200 8.53 10.88 -2.19
C ASN A 200 7.87 11.24 -0.85
N VAL A 201 8.70 11.48 0.15
CA VAL A 201 8.35 12.10 1.41
C VAL A 201 8.08 13.56 1.10
N ALA A 202 7.06 14.12 1.75
CA ALA A 202 6.73 15.54 1.71
C ALA A 202 7.89 16.37 2.26
N VAL A 203 8.92 16.58 1.45
CA VAL A 203 10.06 17.45 1.75
C VAL A 203 9.54 18.88 1.64
N PRO A 204 9.74 19.74 2.66
CA PRO A 204 9.35 21.14 2.57
C PRO A 204 10.08 21.78 1.39
N SER A 205 9.30 22.30 0.44
CA SER A 205 9.85 23.08 -0.67
C SER A 205 10.34 24.43 -0.14
N GLU A 206 11.29 25.03 -0.86
CA GLU A 206 11.75 26.39 -0.56
C GLU A 206 10.58 27.37 -0.55
N ASP A 207 9.69 27.28 -1.55
CA ASP A 207 8.48 28.11 -1.65
C ASP A 207 7.54 27.98 -0.45
N TRP A 208 7.39 26.76 0.10
CA TRP A 208 6.57 26.54 1.29
C TRP A 208 7.19 27.23 2.51
N ILE A 209 8.51 27.10 2.69
CA ILE A 209 9.21 27.74 3.80
C ILE A 209 9.11 29.26 3.67
N VAL A 210 9.36 29.82 2.48
CA VAL A 210 9.26 31.27 2.21
C VAL A 210 7.85 31.78 2.49
N GLY A 211 6.81 31.10 2.01
CA GLY A 211 5.43 31.47 2.28
C GLY A 211 5.08 31.45 3.77
N LYS A 212 5.68 30.53 4.55
CA LYS A 212 5.52 30.50 6.00
C LYS A 212 6.33 31.57 6.73
N LEU A 213 7.55 31.86 6.28
CA LEU A 213 8.36 32.95 6.84
C LEU A 213 7.63 34.30 6.73
N LEU A 214 7.00 34.59 5.59
CA LEU A 214 6.19 35.80 5.40
C LEU A 214 5.02 35.89 6.39
N SER A 215 4.37 34.76 6.69
CA SER A 215 3.29 34.75 7.68
C SER A 215 3.77 34.91 9.13
N LEU A 216 5.02 34.53 9.41
CA LEU A 216 5.61 34.59 10.74
C LEU A 216 6.30 35.92 11.04
N VAL A 217 6.81 36.59 10.00
CA VAL A 217 7.54 37.86 10.10
C VAL A 217 7.05 38.79 8.98
N PRO A 218 5.87 39.41 9.13
CA PRO A 218 5.31 40.33 8.14
C PRO A 218 6.19 41.56 7.89
N GLU A 219 7.09 41.88 8.82
CA GLU A 219 8.03 42.99 8.70
C GLU A 219 9.00 42.83 7.51
N PHE A 220 9.20 41.60 7.02
CA PHE A 220 9.96 41.36 5.79
C PHE A 220 9.19 41.77 4.51
N GLU A 221 7.87 41.99 4.57
CA GLU A 221 7.04 42.49 3.47
C GLU A 221 6.87 44.02 3.53
N GLU A 222 6.71 44.59 4.74
CA GLU A 222 6.41 46.02 4.93
C GLU A 222 7.58 46.96 4.60
N GLN A 223 8.83 46.48 4.57
CA GLN A 223 10.00 47.30 4.22
C GLN A 223 10.15 47.61 2.71
N GLY A 224 9.19 47.20 1.87
CA GLY A 224 9.08 47.67 0.48
C GLY A 224 10.19 47.14 -0.44
N MET A 225 10.60 45.88 -0.25
CA MET A 225 11.83 45.36 -0.81
C MET A 225 11.62 44.32 -1.91
N ASP A 226 12.49 44.37 -2.92
CA ASP A 226 12.65 43.40 -4.03
C ASP A 226 13.26 42.04 -3.52
N ASP A 227 12.94 41.63 -2.29
CA ASP A 227 13.84 40.91 -1.36
C ASP A 227 13.50 39.46 -1.04
N GLN A 228 12.69 38.82 -1.88
CA GLN A 228 12.60 37.35 -1.81
C GLN A 228 13.98 36.72 -1.96
N GLU A 229 14.86 37.29 -2.80
CA GLU A 229 16.20 36.75 -3.05
C GLU A 229 17.24 37.12 -1.98
N THR A 230 17.05 38.22 -1.27
CA THR A 230 18.08 38.78 -0.37
C THR A 230 18.03 38.20 1.05
N ILE A 231 16.83 37.95 1.58
CA ILE A 231 16.64 37.48 2.96
C ILE A 231 15.86 36.16 3.01
N LEU A 232 14.70 36.12 2.36
CA LEU A 232 13.76 35.00 2.52
C LEU A 232 14.31 33.70 1.92
N LYS A 233 14.82 33.72 0.69
CA LYS A 233 15.48 32.56 0.08
C LYS A 233 16.72 32.13 0.88
N PRO A 234 17.67 33.02 1.24
CA PRO A 234 18.81 32.62 2.07
C PRO A 234 18.42 32.03 3.44
N LEU A 235 17.44 32.62 4.12
CA LEU A 235 16.94 32.11 5.40
C LEU A 235 16.23 30.75 5.22
N ALA A 236 15.40 30.61 4.20
CA ALA A 236 14.76 29.34 3.87
C ALA A 236 15.80 28.26 3.56
N ASN A 237 16.84 28.59 2.80
CA ASN A 237 17.96 27.69 2.48
C ASN A 237 18.77 27.30 3.72
N HIS A 238 18.91 28.20 4.69
CA HIS A 238 19.54 27.89 5.98
C HIS A 238 18.67 26.97 6.85
N LEU A 239 17.36 27.24 6.93
CA LEU A 239 16.41 26.49 7.77
C LEU A 239 16.06 25.11 7.21
N ARG A 240 16.02 24.96 5.88
CA ARG A 240 15.62 23.72 5.20
C ARG A 240 16.40 22.47 5.66
N PRO A 241 17.75 22.46 5.71
CA PRO A 241 18.49 21.30 6.21
C PRO A 241 18.24 21.02 7.70
N MET A 242 18.04 22.06 8.52
CA MET A 242 17.72 21.89 9.94
C MET A 242 16.33 21.23 10.10
N LEU A 243 15.34 21.72 9.35
CA LEU A 243 13.98 21.19 9.38
C LEU A 243 13.95 19.75 8.90
N LEU A 244 14.69 19.45 7.83
CA LEU A 244 14.80 18.09 7.30
C LEU A 244 15.48 17.15 8.30
N THR A 245 16.50 17.62 9.03
CA THR A 245 17.20 16.82 10.03
C THR A 245 16.28 16.49 11.20
N SER A 246 15.65 17.50 11.81
CA SER A 246 14.70 17.27 12.91
C SER A 246 13.52 16.38 12.49
N TRP A 247 12.98 16.63 11.30
CA TRP A 247 11.92 15.81 10.72
C TRP A 247 12.33 14.34 10.61
N ASN A 248 13.52 14.07 10.06
CA ASN A 248 14.03 12.72 9.89
C ASN A 248 14.32 12.03 11.24
N GLU A 249 14.85 12.77 12.23
CA GLU A 249 15.08 12.25 13.58
C GLU A 249 13.76 11.87 14.26
N ARG A 250 12.76 12.74 14.18
CA ARG A 250 11.41 12.46 14.70
C ARG A 250 10.79 11.25 14.01
N ARG A 251 10.88 11.16 12.67
CA ARG A 251 10.37 10.02 11.91
C ARG A 251 11.05 8.72 12.34
N LYS A 252 12.38 8.76 12.56
CA LYS A 252 13.14 7.61 13.08
C LYS A 252 12.68 7.22 14.48
N ALA A 253 12.45 8.19 15.37
CA ALA A 253 11.96 7.93 16.72
C ALA A 253 10.56 7.29 16.71
N MET A 254 9.62 7.82 15.93
CA MET A 254 8.29 7.23 15.75
C MET A 254 8.34 5.82 15.17
N LEU A 255 9.22 5.59 14.18
CA LEU A 255 9.40 4.28 13.59
C LEU A 255 9.98 3.27 14.59
N ALA A 256 10.88 3.72 15.47
CA ALA A 256 11.42 2.89 16.55
C ALA A 256 10.34 2.54 17.59
N GLU A 257 9.53 3.52 18.00
CA GLU A 257 8.42 3.32 18.94
C GLU A 257 7.36 2.35 18.38
N ASN A 258 7.02 2.49 17.09
CA ASN A 258 6.02 1.65 16.42
C ASN A 258 6.58 0.33 15.87
N SER A 259 7.89 0.09 15.97
CA SER A 259 8.55 -1.05 15.32
C SER A 259 7.92 -2.41 15.68
N ASP A 260 7.69 -2.66 16.98
CA ASP A 260 7.05 -3.88 17.46
C ASP A 260 5.59 -3.98 17.01
N ARG A 261 4.86 -2.85 16.96
CA ARG A 261 3.46 -2.81 16.50
C ARG A 261 3.37 -3.15 15.01
N MET A 262 4.22 -2.52 14.20
CA MET A 262 4.32 -2.76 12.77
C MET A 262 4.67 -4.21 12.46
N LYS A 263 5.63 -4.78 13.20
CA LYS A 263 5.98 -6.19 13.08
C LYS A 263 4.80 -7.10 13.42
N ARG A 264 4.10 -6.84 14.52
CA ARG A 264 2.89 -7.59 14.91
C ARG A 264 1.80 -7.54 13.82
N VAL A 265 1.58 -6.40 13.18
CA VAL A 265 0.61 -6.26 12.09
C VAL A 265 0.98 -7.18 10.92
N LEU A 266 2.24 -7.14 10.46
CA LEU A 266 2.69 -7.99 9.34
C LEU A 266 2.70 -9.48 9.71
N ASP A 267 3.13 -9.85 10.91
CA ASP A 267 3.14 -11.24 11.36
C ASP A 267 1.72 -11.83 11.45
N ASN A 268 0.75 -11.05 11.92
CA ASN A 268 -0.65 -11.45 11.99
C ASN A 268 -1.29 -11.51 10.60
N LEU A 269 -1.00 -10.51 9.75
CA LEU A 269 -1.45 -10.49 8.36
C LEU A 269 -0.92 -11.71 7.60
N GLN A 270 0.36 -12.04 7.74
CA GLN A 270 0.99 -13.20 7.09
C GLN A 270 0.28 -14.51 7.46
N LYS A 271 -0.04 -14.72 8.75
CA LYS A 271 -0.77 -15.91 9.21
C LYS A 271 -2.18 -16.01 8.61
N LYS A 272 -2.94 -14.90 8.65
CA LYS A 272 -4.31 -14.86 8.11
C LYS A 272 -4.32 -15.01 6.57
N LEU A 273 -3.33 -14.42 5.90
CA LEU A 273 -3.14 -14.53 4.45
C LEU A 273 -2.79 -15.96 4.05
N ASP A 274 -1.87 -16.63 4.76
CA ASP A 274 -1.52 -18.04 4.49
C ASP A 274 -2.75 -18.95 4.55
N GLU A 275 -3.57 -18.84 5.60
CA GLU A 275 -4.79 -19.63 5.76
C GLU A 275 -5.80 -19.35 4.63
N SER A 276 -6.09 -18.08 4.39
CA SER A 276 -7.11 -17.67 3.41
C SER A 276 -6.67 -18.02 1.98
N TYR A 277 -5.38 -17.86 1.67
CA TYR A 277 -4.82 -18.18 0.37
C TYR A 277 -4.81 -19.69 0.10
N LEU A 278 -4.44 -20.52 1.08
CA LEU A 278 -4.54 -21.98 0.95
C LEU A 278 -5.98 -22.44 0.70
N ASN A 279 -6.95 -21.84 1.40
CA ASN A 279 -8.37 -22.10 1.17
C ASN A 279 -8.80 -21.67 -0.24
N MET A 280 -8.36 -20.51 -0.71
CA MET A 280 -8.63 -20.03 -2.08
C MET A 280 -8.12 -21.02 -3.14
N GLN A 281 -6.88 -21.51 -3.01
CA GLN A 281 -6.30 -22.52 -3.89
C GLN A 281 -7.06 -23.86 -3.84
N LEU A 282 -7.58 -24.22 -2.66
CA LEU A 282 -8.39 -25.43 -2.50
C LEU A 282 -9.73 -25.31 -3.24
N TYR A 283 -10.39 -24.15 -3.16
CA TYR A 283 -11.67 -23.90 -3.84
C TYR A 283 -11.49 -23.74 -5.35
N GLU A 284 -10.41 -23.11 -5.79
CA GLU A 284 -10.05 -22.97 -7.21
C GLU A 284 -10.02 -24.33 -7.92
N LYS A 285 -9.43 -25.35 -7.29
CA LYS A 285 -9.37 -26.73 -7.83
C LYS A 285 -10.74 -27.35 -8.10
N ALA A 286 -11.81 -26.91 -7.45
CA ALA A 286 -13.15 -27.42 -7.72
C ALA A 286 -13.74 -26.87 -9.03
N LEU A 287 -13.20 -25.75 -9.53
CA LEU A 287 -13.66 -25.10 -10.76
C LEU A 287 -13.32 -25.93 -12.01
N ASP A 288 -12.24 -26.73 -11.96
CA ASP A 288 -11.85 -27.69 -13.01
C ASP A 288 -13.02 -28.61 -13.44
N LEU A 289 -13.94 -28.91 -12.53
CA LEU A 289 -15.09 -29.80 -12.77
C LEU A 289 -16.15 -29.20 -13.69
N PHE A 290 -16.09 -27.90 -13.95
CA PHE A 290 -17.12 -27.12 -14.67
C PHE A 290 -16.56 -26.34 -15.87
N GLU A 291 -15.29 -26.56 -16.27
CA GLU A 291 -14.68 -25.85 -17.39
C GLU A 291 -15.38 -26.10 -18.73
N ASP A 292 -16.07 -27.23 -18.85
CA ASP A 292 -16.82 -27.61 -20.05
C ASP A 292 -18.12 -26.82 -20.23
N ASP A 293 -18.65 -26.21 -19.17
CA ASP A 293 -19.78 -25.28 -19.22
C ASP A 293 -19.33 -23.85 -18.92
N GLN A 294 -19.10 -23.08 -19.98
CA GLN A 294 -18.63 -21.70 -19.88
C GLN A 294 -19.55 -20.80 -19.04
N ALA A 295 -20.87 -21.02 -19.07
CA ALA A 295 -21.81 -20.19 -18.33
C ALA A 295 -21.68 -20.43 -16.82
N THR A 296 -21.65 -21.69 -16.40
CA THR A 296 -21.49 -22.08 -14.99
C THR A 296 -20.08 -21.77 -14.48
N SER A 297 -19.05 -22.03 -15.28
CA SER A 297 -17.66 -21.70 -14.94
C SER A 297 -17.49 -20.23 -14.55
N VAL A 298 -17.99 -19.30 -15.38
CA VAL A 298 -17.92 -17.85 -15.09
C VAL A 298 -18.67 -17.48 -13.82
N VAL A 299 -19.83 -18.10 -13.54
CA VAL A 299 -20.60 -17.87 -12.32
C VAL A 299 -19.83 -18.31 -11.07
N LEU A 300 -19.19 -19.48 -11.12
CA LEU A 300 -18.41 -20.02 -10.00
C LEU A 300 -17.14 -19.19 -9.72
N HIS A 301 -16.37 -18.84 -10.77
CA HIS A 301 -15.22 -17.95 -10.62
C HIS A 301 -15.61 -16.62 -9.98
N ARG A 302 -16.68 -15.98 -10.47
CA ARG A 302 -17.16 -14.71 -9.93
C ARG A 302 -17.67 -14.84 -8.49
N HIS A 303 -18.30 -15.96 -8.14
CA HIS A 303 -18.73 -16.20 -6.77
C HIS A 303 -17.53 -16.24 -5.82
N LEU A 304 -16.50 -17.02 -6.17
CA LEU A 304 -15.29 -17.15 -5.37
C LEU A 304 -14.52 -15.83 -5.23
N LEU A 305 -14.47 -15.02 -6.29
CA LEU A 305 -13.92 -13.65 -6.23
C LEU A 305 -14.70 -12.74 -5.27
N ARG A 306 -16.03 -12.81 -5.27
CA ARG A 306 -16.88 -11.96 -4.43
C ARG A 306 -16.94 -12.41 -2.97
N THR A 307 -16.62 -13.66 -2.67
CA THR A 307 -16.62 -14.20 -1.32
C THR A 307 -15.19 -14.24 -0.78
N THR A 308 -14.43 -15.27 -1.13
CA THR A 308 -13.08 -15.49 -0.61
C THR A 308 -12.09 -14.45 -1.14
N GLY A 309 -12.15 -14.11 -2.44
CA GLY A 309 -11.28 -13.09 -3.02
C GLY A 309 -11.45 -11.71 -2.36
N ALA A 310 -12.69 -11.29 -2.17
CA ALA A 310 -13.02 -10.03 -1.50
C ALA A 310 -12.54 -10.00 -0.05
N SER A 311 -12.78 -11.07 0.70
CA SER A 311 -12.29 -11.18 2.08
C SER A 311 -10.76 -11.12 2.16
N ILE A 312 -10.04 -11.75 1.23
CA ILE A 312 -8.57 -11.67 1.16
C ILE A 312 -8.11 -10.24 0.86
N ALA A 313 -8.71 -9.59 -0.14
CA ALA A 313 -8.35 -8.23 -0.53
C ALA A 313 -8.63 -7.23 0.60
N ASP A 314 -9.78 -7.35 1.27
CA ASP A 314 -10.16 -6.46 2.37
C ASP A 314 -9.20 -6.60 3.55
N MET A 315 -8.90 -7.84 3.93
CA MET A 315 -7.89 -8.14 4.96
C MET A 315 -6.53 -7.55 4.60
N LEU A 316 -6.06 -7.74 3.36
CA LEU A 316 -4.75 -7.26 2.92
C LEU A 316 -4.69 -5.73 2.96
N LEU A 317 -5.64 -5.05 2.28
CA LEU A 317 -5.66 -3.60 2.16
C LEU A 317 -5.79 -2.93 3.53
N PHE A 318 -6.68 -3.42 4.39
CA PHE A 318 -6.89 -2.86 5.72
C PHE A 318 -5.62 -2.93 6.59
N ASN A 319 -4.94 -4.08 6.59
CA ASN A 319 -3.74 -4.24 7.41
C ASN A 319 -2.53 -3.48 6.81
N LEU A 320 -2.44 -3.35 5.49
CA LEU A 320 -1.41 -2.52 4.84
C LEU A 320 -1.63 -1.03 5.11
N ASP A 321 -2.88 -0.57 5.13
CA ASP A 321 -3.21 0.80 5.52
C ASP A 321 -2.85 1.07 6.98
N ALA A 322 -3.22 0.16 7.88
CA ALA A 322 -2.83 0.23 9.29
C ALA A 322 -1.29 0.27 9.45
N TYR A 323 -0.57 -0.57 8.71
CA TYR A 323 0.90 -0.56 8.68
C TYR A 323 1.44 0.79 8.19
N ASN A 324 0.89 1.35 7.11
CA ASN A 324 1.31 2.64 6.54
C ASN A 324 1.05 3.79 7.53
N LYS A 325 -0.10 3.80 8.20
CA LYS A 325 -0.44 4.77 9.26
C LYS A 325 0.57 4.71 10.41
N LEU A 326 0.89 3.50 10.90
CA LEU A 326 1.92 3.32 11.94
C LEU A 326 3.30 3.78 11.48
N LYS A 327 3.69 3.49 10.23
CA LYS A 327 4.96 3.94 9.62
C LYS A 327 5.06 5.47 9.58
N ASN A 328 3.94 6.16 9.47
CA ASN A 328 3.83 7.62 9.41
C ASN A 328 3.49 8.27 10.76
N GLY A 329 3.49 7.52 11.86
CA GLY A 329 3.25 8.06 13.20
C GLY A 329 1.78 8.42 13.48
N ILE A 330 0.84 7.95 12.64
CA ILE A 330 -0.59 8.13 12.85
C ILE A 330 -1.06 7.06 13.84
N ALA A 331 -1.79 7.48 14.88
CA ALA A 331 -2.41 6.57 15.82
C ALA A 331 -3.41 5.67 15.07
N VAL A 332 -3.21 4.36 15.17
CA VAL A 332 -4.15 3.36 14.68
C VAL A 332 -4.83 2.76 15.91
N GLU A 333 -6.16 2.82 15.95
CA GLU A 333 -6.90 2.10 16.98
C GLU A 333 -6.60 0.60 16.84
N GLU A 334 -6.13 -0.02 17.92
CA GLU A 334 -5.98 -1.47 17.96
C GLU A 334 -7.39 -2.07 17.92
N SER A 335 -7.88 -2.38 16.71
CA SER A 335 -9.07 -3.20 16.55
C SER A 335 -8.80 -4.53 17.24
N GLN A 336 -9.33 -4.70 18.45
CA GLN A 336 -9.29 -5.97 19.14
C GLN A 336 -9.98 -6.98 18.23
N ASN A 337 -9.19 -7.91 17.69
CA ASN A 337 -9.60 -8.89 16.70
C ASN A 337 -10.96 -9.51 17.04
N SER A 338 -11.83 -9.65 16.03
CA SER A 338 -12.63 -10.86 15.78
C SER A 338 -13.45 -10.77 14.49
N GLU A 339 -13.81 -9.56 14.03
CA GLU A 339 -14.69 -9.45 12.86
C GLU A 339 -13.92 -9.46 11.53
N PRO A 340 -14.45 -10.15 10.51
CA PRO A 340 -13.92 -10.05 9.16
C PRO A 340 -14.10 -8.62 8.67
N VAL A 341 -12.99 -7.99 8.28
CA VAL A 341 -13.02 -6.65 7.68
C VAL A 341 -13.79 -6.75 6.35
N SER A 342 -14.85 -5.97 6.22
CA SER A 342 -15.64 -5.85 4.99
C SER A 342 -15.55 -4.42 4.50
N LEU A 343 -14.84 -4.22 3.39
CA LEU A 343 -14.69 -2.91 2.76
C LEU A 343 -15.67 -2.76 1.60
N SER A 344 -16.22 -1.56 1.44
CA SER A 344 -16.93 -1.16 0.23
C SER A 344 -15.96 -1.01 -0.96
N PRO A 345 -16.46 -1.07 -2.21
CA PRO A 345 -15.61 -0.83 -3.39
C PRO A 345 -14.93 0.55 -3.39
N GLY A 346 -15.58 1.56 -2.82
CA GLY A 346 -15.01 2.91 -2.68
C GLY A 346 -13.85 2.95 -1.68
N GLU A 347 -14.01 2.32 -0.53
CA GLU A 347 -12.96 2.22 0.50
C GLU A 347 -11.75 1.43 0.00
N ARG A 348 -11.96 0.29 -0.67
CA ARG A 348 -10.87 -0.48 -1.30
C ARG A 348 -10.02 0.39 -2.22
N ASN A 349 -10.67 1.15 -3.10
CA ASN A 349 -9.98 2.02 -4.05
C ASN A 349 -9.26 3.18 -3.37
N SER A 350 -9.89 3.79 -2.36
CA SER A 350 -9.28 4.86 -1.57
C SER A 350 -8.01 4.39 -0.88
N ILE A 351 -8.08 3.25 -0.18
CA ILE A 351 -6.93 2.64 0.49
C ILE A 351 -5.85 2.24 -0.53
N ALA A 352 -6.21 1.58 -1.63
CA ALA A 352 -5.24 1.18 -2.63
C ALA A 352 -4.45 2.38 -3.22
N LYS A 353 -5.11 3.54 -3.37
CA LYS A 353 -4.49 4.78 -3.86
C LYS A 353 -3.68 5.51 -2.78
N SER A 354 -3.99 5.34 -1.50
CA SER A 354 -3.26 5.97 -0.39
C SER A 354 -1.91 5.29 -0.08
N LEU A 355 -1.73 4.04 -0.53
CA LEU A 355 -0.46 3.34 -0.46
C LEU A 355 0.62 4.04 -1.31
N LEU A 356 1.90 3.80 -1.02
CA LEU A 356 3.00 4.52 -1.64
C LEU A 356 3.66 3.72 -2.78
N GLY A 357 4.09 4.44 -3.82
CA GLY A 357 4.95 3.91 -4.88
C GLY A 357 4.33 2.76 -5.69
N SER A 358 5.14 1.73 -5.94
CA SER A 358 4.76 0.51 -6.67
C SER A 358 3.62 -0.25 -6.00
N LEU A 359 3.55 -0.23 -4.67
CA LEU A 359 2.53 -0.93 -3.91
C LEU A 359 1.12 -0.41 -4.24
N SER A 360 0.95 0.90 -4.43
CA SER A 360 -0.34 1.46 -4.83
C SER A 360 -0.82 0.89 -6.17
N VAL A 361 0.07 0.81 -7.16
CA VAL A 361 -0.25 0.27 -8.48
C VAL A 361 -0.67 -1.20 -8.39
N LYS A 362 0.03 -2.00 -7.57
CA LYS A 362 -0.32 -3.41 -7.35
C LYS A 362 -1.64 -3.58 -6.59
N ALA A 363 -1.89 -2.74 -5.58
CA ALA A 363 -3.11 -2.75 -4.80
C ALA A 363 -4.33 -2.36 -5.66
N VAL A 364 -4.21 -1.36 -6.53
CA VAL A 364 -5.29 -0.98 -7.46
C VAL A 364 -5.59 -2.13 -8.43
N ALA A 365 -4.55 -2.74 -9.01
CA ALA A 365 -4.73 -3.90 -9.89
C ALA A 365 -5.40 -5.09 -9.17
N LEU A 366 -5.10 -5.30 -7.88
CA LEU A 366 -5.79 -6.30 -7.06
C LEU A 366 -7.29 -5.99 -6.94
N VAL A 367 -7.65 -4.74 -6.62
CA VAL A 367 -9.05 -4.32 -6.50
C VAL A 367 -9.79 -4.50 -7.83
N GLU A 368 -9.20 -4.08 -8.94
CA GLU A 368 -9.79 -4.24 -10.28
C GLU A 368 -9.98 -5.72 -10.66
N SER A 369 -9.03 -6.59 -10.29
CA SER A 369 -9.10 -8.02 -10.62
C SER A 369 -10.29 -8.75 -9.98
N MET A 370 -10.83 -8.23 -8.87
CA MET A 370 -12.02 -8.79 -8.21
C MET A 370 -13.30 -8.63 -9.04
N GLU A 371 -13.34 -7.63 -9.93
CA GLU A 371 -14.45 -7.42 -10.86
C GLU A 371 -14.32 -8.29 -12.13
N GLY A 372 -13.20 -9.01 -12.24
CA GLY A 372 -12.89 -9.91 -13.33
C GLY A 372 -13.83 -11.11 -13.46
N LYS A 373 -13.56 -11.91 -14.49
CA LYS A 373 -14.31 -13.15 -14.79
C LYS A 373 -13.57 -14.42 -14.33
N ARG A 374 -12.28 -14.31 -14.00
CA ARG A 374 -11.37 -15.43 -13.74
C ARG A 374 -10.58 -15.19 -12.47
N ILE A 375 -10.43 -16.25 -11.68
CA ILE A 375 -9.67 -16.24 -10.45
C ILE A 375 -8.16 -16.12 -10.70
N ASP A 376 -7.68 -16.65 -11.83
CA ASP A 376 -6.26 -16.64 -12.21
C ASP A 376 -5.67 -15.22 -12.20
N THR A 377 -6.40 -14.27 -12.78
CA THR A 377 -6.02 -12.85 -12.81
C THR A 377 -5.90 -12.25 -11.42
N PHE A 378 -6.85 -12.60 -10.53
CA PHE A 378 -6.82 -12.16 -9.13
C PHE A 378 -5.64 -12.76 -8.38
N MET A 379 -5.34 -14.05 -8.57
CA MET A 379 -4.21 -14.71 -7.90
C MET A 379 -2.87 -14.10 -8.30
N ILE A 380 -2.72 -13.72 -9.58
CA ILE A 380 -1.53 -13.01 -10.08
C ILE A 380 -1.41 -11.62 -9.46
N ALA A 381 -2.52 -10.86 -9.42
CA ALA A 381 -2.52 -9.52 -8.83
C ALA A 381 -2.25 -9.56 -7.31
N LEU A 382 -2.85 -10.53 -6.61
CA LEU A 382 -2.63 -10.79 -5.19
C LEU A 382 -1.16 -11.15 -4.91
N ALA A 383 -0.56 -12.02 -5.73
CA ALA A 383 0.85 -12.36 -5.61
C ALA A 383 1.75 -11.14 -5.76
N ALA A 384 1.49 -10.30 -6.76
CA ALA A 384 2.28 -9.08 -6.98
C ALA A 384 2.12 -8.07 -5.83
N ALA A 385 0.91 -7.91 -5.26
CA ALA A 385 0.67 -7.03 -4.13
C ALA A 385 1.30 -7.56 -2.83
N ALA A 386 1.21 -8.87 -2.58
CA ALA A 386 1.82 -9.51 -1.43
C ALA A 386 3.36 -9.43 -1.48
N GLU A 387 3.97 -9.72 -2.62
CA GLU A 387 5.41 -9.63 -2.83
C GLU A 387 5.93 -8.21 -2.60
N GLU A 388 5.26 -7.20 -3.17
CA GLU A 388 5.61 -5.79 -2.96
C GLU A 388 5.46 -5.35 -1.50
N SER A 389 4.60 -6.03 -0.74
CA SER A 389 4.40 -5.82 0.70
C SER A 389 5.40 -6.59 1.57
N GLY A 390 6.29 -7.39 0.97
CA GLY A 390 7.22 -8.27 1.70
C GLY A 390 6.55 -9.51 2.32
N LEU A 391 5.33 -9.83 1.90
CA LEU A 391 4.59 -11.02 2.33
C LEU A 391 4.85 -12.17 1.36
N PHE A 392 4.82 -13.39 1.86
CA PHE A 392 4.95 -14.60 1.04
C PHE A 392 3.61 -15.29 0.87
N LEU A 393 3.36 -15.90 -0.30
CA LEU A 393 2.18 -16.71 -0.53
C LEU A 393 2.52 -18.19 -0.49
N LYS A 394 2.00 -18.89 0.52
CA LYS A 394 2.21 -20.32 0.70
C LYS A 394 1.50 -21.13 -0.39
N ARG A 395 2.22 -22.05 -1.03
CA ARG A 395 1.63 -22.93 -2.06
C ARG A 395 0.97 -24.16 -1.46
N LEU A 396 -0.17 -24.53 -2.01
CA LEU A 396 -0.89 -25.76 -1.68
C LEU A 396 -0.19 -27.00 -2.26
N ASP A 397 0.70 -27.61 -1.47
CA ASP A 397 1.28 -28.92 -1.80
C ASP A 397 0.31 -30.09 -1.54
N LYS A 398 0.64 -31.29 -2.04
CA LYS A 398 -0.23 -32.48 -1.92
C LYS A 398 -0.49 -32.91 -0.47
N LYS A 399 0.45 -32.68 0.44
CA LYS A 399 0.32 -33.07 1.86
C LYS A 399 -0.62 -32.10 2.56
N LEU A 400 -0.41 -30.79 2.37
CA LEU A 400 -1.26 -29.73 2.89
C LEU A 400 -2.68 -29.83 2.33
N GLU A 401 -2.83 -30.09 1.03
CA GLU A 401 -4.14 -30.32 0.40
C GLU A 401 -4.89 -31.46 1.08
N LYS A 402 -4.24 -32.61 1.28
CA LYS A 402 -4.87 -33.76 1.95
C LYS A 402 -5.32 -33.42 3.37
N THR A 403 -4.48 -32.71 4.12
CA THR A 403 -4.80 -32.25 5.49
C THR A 403 -5.95 -31.25 5.48
N LEU A 404 -5.93 -30.26 4.59
CA LEU A 404 -6.92 -29.20 4.51
C LEU A 404 -8.29 -29.75 4.05
N VAL A 405 -8.31 -30.64 3.06
CA VAL A 405 -9.54 -31.35 2.64
C VAL A 405 -10.13 -32.16 3.78
N HIS A 406 -9.30 -32.85 4.57
CA HIS A 406 -9.78 -33.61 5.71
C HIS A 406 -10.39 -32.71 6.79
N SER A 407 -9.71 -31.60 7.14
CA SER A 407 -10.24 -30.61 8.08
C SER A 407 -11.54 -30.01 7.58
N TYR A 408 -11.55 -29.51 6.34
CA TYR A 408 -12.71 -28.88 5.72
C TYR A 408 -13.90 -29.84 5.64
N ARG A 409 -13.68 -31.13 5.34
CA ARG A 409 -14.74 -32.15 5.36
C ARG A 409 -15.32 -32.34 6.76
N LYS A 410 -14.48 -32.38 7.79
CA LYS A 410 -14.92 -32.51 9.19
C LYS A 410 -15.74 -31.28 9.62
N ASP A 411 -15.24 -30.10 9.34
CA ASP A 411 -15.87 -28.83 9.71
C ASP A 411 -17.20 -28.67 8.97
N LEU A 412 -17.24 -28.97 7.66
CA LEU A 412 -18.47 -28.91 6.87
C LEU A 412 -19.51 -29.95 7.31
N ALA A 413 -19.09 -31.17 7.69
CA ALA A 413 -20.01 -32.16 8.26
C ALA A 413 -20.62 -31.69 9.60
N SER A 414 -19.83 -31.02 10.44
CA SER A 414 -20.33 -30.38 11.65
C SER A 414 -21.31 -29.25 11.34
N GLN A 415 -21.00 -28.39 10.35
CA GLN A 415 -21.89 -27.32 9.91
C GLN A 415 -23.21 -27.87 9.34
N VAL A 416 -23.18 -28.93 8.53
CA VAL A 416 -24.40 -29.58 8.01
C VAL A 416 -25.25 -30.16 9.14
N SER A 417 -24.61 -30.75 10.15
CA SER A 417 -25.33 -31.30 11.31
C SER A 417 -26.06 -30.21 12.10
N ALA A 418 -25.36 -29.10 12.37
CA ALA A 418 -25.86 -27.98 13.16
C ALA A 418 -26.78 -27.01 12.39
N GLU A 419 -26.79 -27.05 11.05
CA GLU A 419 -27.58 -26.13 10.23
C GLU A 419 -29.08 -26.29 10.46
N THR A 420 -29.74 -25.18 10.73
CA THR A 420 -31.19 -25.09 10.97
C THR A 420 -31.91 -24.37 9.85
N ASP A 421 -31.22 -23.56 9.05
CA ASP A 421 -31.83 -22.89 7.90
C ASP A 421 -31.92 -23.85 6.69
N PRO A 422 -33.12 -24.16 6.19
CA PRO A 422 -33.28 -25.09 5.08
C PRO A 422 -32.68 -24.56 3.77
N VAL A 423 -32.63 -23.23 3.56
CA VAL A 423 -32.03 -22.66 2.34
C VAL A 423 -30.50 -22.80 2.37
N SER A 424 -29.86 -22.47 3.50
CA SER A 424 -28.41 -22.57 3.67
C SER A 424 -27.90 -24.01 3.78
N LEU A 425 -28.76 -24.97 4.11
CA LEU A 425 -28.40 -26.39 4.18
C LEU A 425 -28.01 -26.97 2.81
N LEU A 426 -28.76 -26.66 1.75
CA LEU A 426 -28.54 -27.21 0.42
C LEU A 426 -27.10 -27.01 -0.11
N PRO A 427 -26.54 -25.78 -0.17
CA PRO A 427 -25.18 -25.58 -0.64
C PRO A 427 -24.15 -26.34 0.21
N LYS A 428 -24.32 -26.40 1.54
CA LYS A 428 -23.41 -27.14 2.44
C LYS A 428 -23.41 -28.65 2.16
N VAL A 429 -24.59 -29.22 1.94
CA VAL A 429 -24.74 -30.65 1.59
C VAL A 429 -24.14 -30.94 0.23
N VAL A 430 -24.42 -30.11 -0.78
CA VAL A 430 -23.83 -30.27 -2.13
C VAL A 430 -22.31 -30.17 -2.05
N SER A 431 -21.75 -29.16 -1.38
CA SER A 431 -20.30 -29.04 -1.16
C SER A 431 -19.70 -30.29 -0.49
N LEU A 432 -20.40 -30.87 0.49
CA LEU A 432 -19.95 -32.08 1.17
C LEU A 432 -20.03 -33.34 0.28
N LEU A 433 -21.01 -33.42 -0.62
CA LEU A 433 -21.08 -34.48 -1.64
C LEU A 433 -19.92 -34.36 -2.64
N TYR A 434 -19.59 -33.15 -3.10
CA TYR A 434 -18.43 -32.92 -3.98
C TYR A 434 -17.11 -33.32 -3.31
N LEU A 435 -16.96 -33.04 -2.01
CA LEU A 435 -15.82 -33.53 -1.23
C LEU A 435 -15.75 -35.06 -1.16
N LYS A 436 -16.89 -35.74 -0.97
CA LYS A 436 -16.92 -37.20 -0.87
C LYS A 436 -16.65 -37.90 -2.20
N VAL A 437 -17.23 -37.38 -3.28
CA VAL A 437 -17.21 -38.02 -4.61
C VAL A 437 -15.98 -37.61 -5.41
N HIS A 438 -15.64 -36.33 -5.42
CA HIS A 438 -14.58 -35.77 -6.25
C HIS A 438 -13.33 -35.38 -5.47
N ASN A 439 -13.38 -35.39 -4.13
CA ASN A 439 -12.29 -34.87 -3.28
C ASN A 439 -11.94 -33.41 -3.61
N LYS A 440 -12.96 -32.60 -3.97
CA LYS A 440 -12.84 -31.18 -4.31
C LYS A 440 -13.78 -30.35 -3.45
N ALA A 441 -13.28 -29.24 -2.90
CA ALA A 441 -14.06 -28.34 -2.06
C ALA A 441 -14.83 -27.32 -2.93
N LEU A 442 -16.05 -27.66 -3.33
CA LEU A 442 -16.86 -26.77 -4.16
C LEU A 442 -17.51 -25.67 -3.31
N GLN A 443 -17.39 -24.42 -3.75
CA GLN A 443 -18.14 -23.27 -3.25
C GLN A 443 -19.05 -22.78 -4.38
N ALA A 444 -20.35 -23.11 -4.33
CA ALA A 444 -21.29 -22.82 -5.40
C ALA A 444 -22.41 -21.86 -4.96
N PRO A 445 -22.67 -20.77 -5.71
CA PRO A 445 -23.83 -19.94 -5.48
C PRO A 445 -25.12 -20.64 -5.95
N GLY A 446 -26.28 -20.17 -5.47
CA GLY A 446 -27.59 -20.73 -5.87
C GLY A 446 -27.80 -20.83 -7.39
N ARG A 447 -27.31 -19.87 -8.18
CA ARG A 447 -27.40 -19.88 -9.66
C ARG A 447 -26.67 -21.03 -10.33
N ALA A 448 -25.63 -21.58 -9.71
CA ALA A 448 -24.89 -22.73 -10.22
C ALA A 448 -25.39 -24.07 -9.63
N MET A 449 -26.31 -24.02 -8.66
CA MET A 449 -26.70 -25.18 -7.86
C MET A 449 -27.38 -26.26 -8.70
N SER A 450 -28.26 -25.89 -9.63
CA SER A 450 -28.94 -26.84 -10.53
C SER A 450 -27.94 -27.67 -11.35
N VAL A 451 -26.92 -27.01 -11.91
CA VAL A 451 -25.85 -27.67 -12.68
C VAL A 451 -24.97 -28.53 -11.76
N ALA A 452 -24.61 -28.01 -10.59
CA ALA A 452 -23.83 -28.75 -9.60
C ALA A 452 -24.55 -30.02 -9.13
N VAL A 453 -25.86 -29.97 -8.87
CA VAL A 453 -26.69 -31.13 -8.52
C VAL A 453 -26.75 -32.11 -9.69
N SER A 454 -27.01 -31.64 -10.90
CA SER A 454 -27.12 -32.49 -12.10
C SER A 454 -25.86 -33.31 -12.37
N ARG A 455 -24.67 -32.73 -12.11
CA ARG A 455 -23.36 -33.42 -12.26
C ARG A 455 -23.13 -34.55 -11.26
N LEU A 456 -23.91 -34.62 -10.18
CA LEU A 456 -23.82 -35.70 -9.18
C LEU A 456 -24.66 -36.93 -9.57
N LYS A 457 -25.48 -36.86 -10.63
CA LYS A 457 -26.40 -37.94 -11.03
C LYS A 457 -25.73 -39.30 -11.18
N ASP A 458 -24.61 -39.36 -11.90
CA ASP A 458 -23.91 -40.63 -12.18
C ASP A 458 -23.02 -41.11 -11.01
N LYS A 459 -23.05 -40.38 -9.88
CA LYS A 459 -22.20 -40.62 -8.71
C LYS A 459 -22.99 -40.94 -7.44
N LEU A 460 -24.30 -40.77 -7.49
CA LEU A 460 -25.23 -41.07 -6.40
C LEU A 460 -26.18 -42.17 -6.85
N ASP A 461 -26.74 -42.91 -5.89
CA ASP A 461 -27.85 -43.80 -6.17
C ASP A 461 -29.12 -43.01 -6.55
N ASP A 462 -30.02 -43.64 -7.30
CA ASP A 462 -31.24 -43.00 -7.82
C ASP A 462 -32.11 -42.40 -6.70
N THR A 463 -32.14 -43.04 -5.53
CA THR A 463 -32.89 -42.55 -4.38
C THR A 463 -32.28 -41.29 -3.78
N ALA A 464 -30.97 -41.27 -3.55
CA ALA A 464 -30.23 -40.11 -3.05
C ALA A 464 -30.27 -38.94 -4.03
N TYR A 465 -30.10 -39.21 -5.33
CA TYR A 465 -30.20 -38.20 -6.36
C TYR A 465 -31.60 -37.58 -6.41
N LYS A 466 -32.66 -38.40 -6.32
CA LYS A 466 -34.03 -37.92 -6.24
C LYS A 466 -34.25 -37.03 -5.02
N THR A 467 -33.82 -37.45 -3.82
CA THR A 467 -33.92 -36.63 -2.61
C THR A 467 -33.23 -35.27 -2.77
N LEU A 468 -32.02 -35.26 -3.34
CA LEU A 468 -31.28 -34.02 -3.57
C LEU A 468 -32.00 -33.10 -4.57
N MET A 469 -32.55 -33.67 -5.63
CA MET A 469 -33.20 -32.92 -6.70
C MET A 469 -34.59 -32.38 -6.29
N ASP A 470 -35.34 -33.16 -5.52
CA ASP A 470 -36.60 -32.73 -4.91
C ASP A 470 -36.36 -31.56 -3.94
N TYR A 471 -35.30 -31.66 -3.11
CA TYR A 471 -34.93 -30.58 -2.18
C TYR A 471 -34.52 -29.30 -2.90
N HIS A 472 -33.68 -29.42 -3.94
CA HIS A 472 -33.30 -28.28 -4.78
C HIS A 472 -34.53 -27.61 -5.41
N SER A 473 -35.44 -28.40 -5.98
CA SER A 473 -36.66 -27.89 -6.62
C SER A 473 -37.55 -27.13 -5.62
N ALA A 474 -37.72 -27.67 -4.41
CA ALA A 474 -38.46 -27.02 -3.34
C ALA A 474 -37.77 -25.73 -2.85
N THR A 475 -36.43 -25.71 -2.78
CA THR A 475 -35.66 -24.51 -2.41
C THR A 475 -35.84 -23.41 -3.45
N VAL A 476 -35.78 -23.74 -4.74
CA VAL A 476 -36.03 -22.78 -5.84
C VAL A 476 -37.46 -22.23 -5.79
N ALA A 477 -38.45 -23.10 -5.53
CA ALA A 477 -39.85 -22.68 -5.42
C ALA A 477 -40.10 -21.74 -4.22
N LEU A 478 -39.43 -21.98 -3.09
CA LEU A 478 -39.47 -21.09 -1.93
C LEU A 478 -38.86 -19.73 -2.26
N LEU A 479 -37.62 -19.70 -2.77
CA LEU A 479 -36.91 -18.47 -3.11
C LEU A 479 -37.65 -17.63 -4.17
N ALA A 480 -38.26 -18.28 -5.17
CA ALA A 480 -39.07 -17.59 -6.18
C ALA A 480 -40.31 -16.93 -5.55
N SER A 481 -40.97 -17.61 -4.61
CA SER A 481 -42.13 -17.06 -3.88
C SER A 481 -41.75 -15.87 -3.00
N THR A 482 -40.59 -15.95 -2.32
CA THR A 482 -40.05 -14.84 -1.51
C THR A 482 -39.66 -13.62 -2.37
N SER A 483 -39.12 -13.84 -3.58
CA SER A 483 -38.79 -12.74 -4.49
C SER A 483 -40.03 -12.07 -5.11
N ALA A 484 -41.13 -12.82 -5.30
CA ALA A 484 -42.38 -12.25 -5.79
C ALA A 484 -43.09 -11.41 -4.72
N ALA A 485 -43.08 -11.87 -3.46
CA ALA A 485 -43.71 -11.17 -2.33
C ALA A 485 -42.99 -9.89 -1.89
N THR A 486 -41.74 -9.68 -2.30
CA THR A 486 -40.98 -8.45 -1.98
C THR A 486 -41.18 -7.33 -3.01
N HIS A 487 -41.84 -7.62 -4.13
CA HIS A 487 -42.04 -6.68 -5.24
C HIS A 487 -43.49 -6.21 -5.41
N ASP A 488 -44.47 -6.96 -4.87
CA ASP A 488 -45.89 -6.61 -4.85
C ASP A 488 -46.37 -6.39 -3.40
N GLY A 489 -46.82 -5.18 -3.11
CA GLY A 489 -47.35 -4.77 -1.80
C GLY A 489 -48.75 -5.28 -1.50
N ASP A 490 -49.07 -6.53 -1.82
CA ASP A 490 -50.39 -7.13 -1.60
C ASP A 490 -50.35 -8.34 -0.66
N GLU A 491 -51.14 -8.26 0.42
CA GLU A 491 -51.28 -9.20 1.54
C GLU A 491 -51.74 -10.64 1.18
N VAL A 492 -51.80 -11.02 -0.10
CA VAL A 492 -52.37 -12.30 -0.55
C VAL A 492 -51.31 -13.39 -0.82
N ALA A 493 -50.04 -13.04 -1.06
CA ALA A 493 -48.97 -14.02 -1.32
C ALA A 493 -48.30 -14.60 -0.05
N SER A 494 -48.62 -14.03 1.11
CA SER A 494 -48.01 -14.37 2.41
C SER A 494 -48.30 -15.82 2.85
N ASP A 495 -49.52 -16.32 2.60
CA ASP A 495 -50.03 -17.56 3.21
C ASP A 495 -49.36 -18.84 2.68
N GLY A 496 -48.80 -18.80 1.46
CA GLY A 496 -48.12 -19.95 0.83
C GLY A 496 -46.61 -20.07 1.11
N ILE A 497 -45.97 -19.02 1.63
CA ILE A 497 -44.54 -19.00 1.99
C ILE A 497 -44.26 -19.85 3.25
N PRO A 498 -45.01 -19.74 4.37
CA PRO A 498 -44.77 -20.58 5.54
C PRO A 498 -44.99 -22.06 5.23
N THR A 499 -46.02 -22.40 4.44
CA THR A 499 -46.29 -23.80 4.04
C THR A 499 -45.16 -24.40 3.21
N LYS A 500 -44.58 -23.64 2.26
CA LYS A 500 -43.44 -24.12 1.46
C LYS A 500 -42.17 -24.27 2.29
N LYS A 501 -41.97 -23.42 3.31
CA LYS A 501 -40.84 -23.51 4.23
C LYS A 501 -40.95 -24.75 5.13
N GLU A 502 -42.13 -25.02 5.69
CA GLU A 502 -42.42 -26.21 6.50
C GLU A 502 -42.17 -27.51 5.72
N VAL A 503 -42.56 -27.56 4.44
CA VAL A 503 -42.23 -28.68 3.55
C VAL A 503 -40.72 -28.86 3.42
N LEU A 504 -39.97 -27.78 3.22
CA LEU A 504 -38.52 -27.83 3.08
C LEU A 504 -37.82 -28.27 4.39
N GLU A 505 -38.33 -27.81 5.53
CA GLU A 505 -37.88 -28.23 6.87
C GLU A 505 -38.12 -29.73 7.10
N SER A 506 -39.27 -30.26 6.68
CA SER A 506 -39.58 -31.68 6.79
C SER A 506 -38.64 -32.58 5.99
N LEU A 507 -38.04 -32.06 4.91
CA LEU A 507 -37.09 -32.78 4.06
C LEU A 507 -35.63 -32.67 4.54
N MET A 508 -35.31 -31.78 5.49
CA MET A 508 -33.95 -31.59 6.00
C MET A 508 -33.31 -32.87 6.57
N PRO A 509 -34.00 -33.70 7.37
CA PRO A 509 -33.41 -34.93 7.92
C PRO A 509 -32.97 -35.90 6.81
N SER A 510 -33.80 -36.04 5.77
CA SER A 510 -33.51 -36.87 4.60
C SER A 510 -32.32 -36.32 3.80
N LEU A 511 -32.19 -35.00 3.68
CA LEU A 511 -31.04 -34.40 3.01
C LEU A 511 -29.75 -34.56 3.83
N LYS A 512 -29.81 -34.38 5.15
CA LYS A 512 -28.66 -34.56 6.06
C LYS A 512 -28.16 -36.01 6.08
N SER A 513 -29.06 -36.99 6.02
CA SER A 513 -28.69 -38.41 6.04
C SER A 513 -27.83 -38.83 4.84
N LEU A 514 -27.98 -38.16 3.68
CA LEU A 514 -27.15 -38.39 2.48
C LEU A 514 -25.64 -38.19 2.76
N VAL A 515 -25.29 -37.27 3.66
CA VAL A 515 -23.90 -36.85 3.87
C VAL A 515 -23.35 -37.16 5.25
N LEU A 516 -24.17 -37.33 6.27
CA LEU A 516 -23.70 -37.66 7.63
C LEU A 516 -23.52 -39.17 7.85
N GLY A 517 -24.08 -39.99 6.96
CA GLY A 517 -24.07 -41.44 7.07
C GLY A 517 -25.05 -41.92 8.14
N THR A 518 -25.87 -42.91 7.81
CA THR A 518 -26.40 -43.81 8.84
C THR A 518 -25.23 -44.60 9.39
N SER A 519 -24.98 -44.52 10.70
CA SER A 519 -24.20 -45.53 11.40
C SER A 519 -24.90 -46.89 11.25
N GLN A 520 -24.70 -47.58 10.14
CA GLN A 520 -24.86 -49.03 10.09
C GLN A 520 -23.46 -49.64 10.19
N PRO A 521 -23.18 -50.41 11.25
CA PRO A 521 -21.96 -51.19 11.30
C PRO A 521 -22.02 -52.18 10.15
N GLN A 522 -21.01 -52.17 9.28
CA GLN A 522 -20.75 -53.30 8.41
C GLN A 522 -20.47 -54.51 9.32
N GLY A 523 -21.48 -55.37 9.46
CA GLY A 523 -21.28 -56.73 9.93
C GLY A 523 -20.41 -57.47 8.91
N PRO A 524 -19.53 -58.38 9.36
CA PRO A 524 -18.60 -59.06 8.48
C PRO A 524 -19.38 -59.98 7.53
N SER A 525 -19.00 -59.98 6.26
CA SER A 525 -19.32 -61.05 5.30
C SER A 525 -18.02 -61.63 4.78
#